data_AF-A0AAC9K2J9-F1
#
_entry.id   AF-A0AAC9K2J9-F1
#
_cell.length_a   1.000
_cell.length_b   1.000
_cell.length_c   1.000
_cell.angle_alpha   90.00
_cell.angle_beta   90.00
_cell.angle_gamma   90.00
#
_symmetry.space_group_name_H-M   'P 1'
#
loop_
_entity.id
_entity.type
_entity.pdbx_description
1 polymer ?
#
loop_
_entity_poly.entity_id
_entity_poly.type
_entity_poly.pdbx_seq_one_letter_code
_entity_poly.pdbx_strand_id
1 'polypeptide(L)'
;MAVFITGRARVTLALIGIVAVAAVSACAPSPQTSSPPSPSPSRTAAAPEPYAGPIVFVGDELDAFALAPEEIVGIVPDATDVGDPSPVLEQISDGGSLPADPPICDALYAEQSLGSVGARTIEWQVPTDSTNGFGRMTIMQFADEAHAEGRMDQLLQAAEQCAEFVKEGTVSFDAVIPEASENTRAFAGSLIDAALDWRSFSAFASTGNVIVQLWQPFSGDRDFDAEAAALLLRERAEEARSGLVEELTENPPVAETDPSGDPGTAWSDWQVGVGGVGPLRLGDSVESAVAAAGEDAQVVEPEYDGGPWTLIAPAEAGTILVRPVEAGDAVGSITVGSDRSLGDTVGDGAALPSRGDIRLGAPVADAMAAYPGGTVVEVVSSSDHFYAVTTRDGQVFRFQADREVLEEGATIVGITVEDATARTPLVFG
;
A
#
# COMPACT_ATOMS: atom_id res chain seq x y z
N MET A 1 11.76 -42.84 -4.41
CA MET A 1 12.94 -43.70 -4.17
C MET A 1 13.67 -43.13 -2.98
N ALA A 2 13.69 -43.85 -1.86
CA ALA A 2 14.39 -43.43 -0.64
C ALA A 2 15.90 -43.68 -0.77
N VAL A 3 16.73 -42.84 -0.12
CA VAL A 3 17.75 -43.20 0.89
C VAL A 3 18.71 -42.02 1.12
N PHE A 4 18.95 -41.76 2.41
CA PHE A 4 19.78 -40.78 3.11
C PHE A 4 21.30 -40.77 2.78
N ILE A 5 21.99 -39.69 3.19
CA ILE A 5 23.22 -39.63 4.04
C ILE A 5 23.46 -38.14 4.40
N THR A 6 23.10 -37.65 5.60
CA THR A 6 23.94 -37.40 6.81
C THR A 6 25.31 -36.73 6.63
N GLY A 7 25.48 -35.57 7.27
CA GLY A 7 26.78 -34.94 7.54
C GLY A 7 26.71 -33.88 8.64
N ARG A 8 26.84 -34.32 9.91
CA ARG A 8 27.08 -33.47 11.10
C ARG A 8 28.55 -33.04 11.14
N ALA A 9 28.82 -31.78 11.48
CA ALA A 9 30.08 -31.38 12.11
C ALA A 9 29.80 -30.41 13.26
N ARG A 10 30.11 -30.86 14.49
CA ARG A 10 30.23 -30.05 15.71
C ARG A 10 31.69 -29.63 15.84
N VAL A 11 31.96 -28.38 16.22
CA VAL A 11 33.20 -27.99 16.89
C VAL A 11 32.84 -27.20 18.14
N THR A 12 33.59 -27.45 19.21
CA THR A 12 33.31 -27.10 20.59
C THR A 12 34.50 -26.34 21.15
N LEU A 13 34.21 -25.30 21.97
CA LEU A 13 34.93 -24.82 23.16
C LEU A 13 36.38 -24.26 23.04
N ALA A 14 36.56 -23.02 23.50
CA ALA A 14 37.59 -22.68 24.51
C ALA A 14 37.28 -21.35 25.23
N LEU A 15 37.70 -21.29 26.49
CA LEU A 15 37.26 -20.42 27.59
C LEU A 15 38.52 -19.85 28.29
N ILE A 16 38.37 -18.73 29.00
CA ILE A 16 39.20 -18.20 30.13
C ILE A 16 40.39 -17.27 29.79
N GLY A 17 40.42 -16.12 30.51
CA GLY A 17 41.64 -15.37 30.79
C GLY A 17 41.47 -14.05 31.56
N ILE A 18 41.08 -14.09 32.84
CA ILE A 18 41.20 -12.96 33.78
C ILE A 18 42.66 -12.86 34.24
N VAL A 19 43.29 -11.69 34.12
CA VAL A 19 44.58 -11.38 34.77
C VAL A 19 44.50 -10.05 35.50
N ALA A 20 44.64 -10.13 36.82
CA ALA A 20 44.88 -9.03 37.73
C ALA A 20 46.36 -8.63 37.72
N VAL A 21 46.65 -7.32 37.80
CA VAL A 21 47.99 -6.82 38.19
C VAL A 21 47.83 -5.74 39.25
N ALA A 22 48.57 -5.94 40.34
CA ALA A 22 48.62 -5.13 41.53
C ALA A 22 49.62 -3.97 41.43
N ALA A 23 49.23 -2.86 42.08
CA ALA A 23 50.01 -1.93 42.89
C ALA A 23 51.42 -1.47 42.45
N VAL A 24 51.56 -0.15 42.24
CA VAL A 24 52.77 0.59 42.61
C VAL A 24 52.37 1.81 43.46
N SER A 25 52.91 1.83 44.67
CA SER A 25 52.76 2.85 45.71
C SER A 25 53.80 3.96 45.58
N ALA A 26 53.38 5.23 45.70
CA ALA A 26 54.25 6.35 46.10
C ALA A 26 53.43 7.42 46.85
N CYS A 27 54.06 8.04 47.86
CA CYS A 27 53.44 8.65 49.04
C CYS A 27 52.99 10.13 48.94
N ALA A 28 51.95 10.42 49.76
CA ALA A 28 51.62 11.66 50.50
C ALA A 28 50.99 12.85 49.74
N PRO A 29 50.22 13.76 50.41
CA PRO A 29 49.71 13.80 51.79
C PRO A 29 48.17 13.77 51.90
N SER A 30 47.63 13.43 53.08
CA SER A 30 46.17 13.42 53.35
C SER A 30 45.57 14.83 53.46
N PRO A 31 44.50 15.15 52.69
CA PRO A 31 43.63 16.28 52.98
C PRO A 31 42.25 15.79 53.45
N GLN A 32 41.89 16.26 54.65
CA GLN A 32 40.55 16.54 55.19
C GLN A 32 39.35 15.86 54.51
N THR A 33 38.68 15.01 55.28
CA THR A 33 37.31 14.54 55.04
C THR A 33 36.36 15.71 54.80
N SER A 34 36.08 15.98 53.53
CA SER A 34 34.93 16.75 53.08
C SER A 34 33.87 15.75 52.65
N SER A 35 32.65 15.87 53.17
CA SER A 35 31.53 15.03 52.79
C SER A 35 31.41 14.94 51.25
N PRO A 36 31.17 13.75 50.66
CA PRO A 36 30.94 13.66 49.23
C PRO A 36 29.74 14.53 48.86
N PRO A 37 29.77 15.27 47.74
CA PRO A 37 28.59 15.97 47.26
C PRO A 37 27.47 14.94 47.06
N SER A 38 26.27 15.25 47.54
CA SER A 38 25.09 14.45 47.24
C SER A 38 25.03 14.17 45.74
N PRO A 39 24.73 12.92 45.31
CA PRO A 39 24.54 12.66 43.89
C PRO A 39 23.48 13.63 43.38
N SER A 40 23.86 14.46 42.40
CA SER A 40 22.87 15.20 41.62
C SER A 40 21.87 14.17 41.09
N PRO A 41 20.55 14.43 41.17
CA PRO A 41 19.59 13.49 40.63
C PRO A 41 19.95 13.23 39.18
N SER A 42 20.15 11.97 38.83
CA SER A 42 20.19 11.54 37.43
C SER A 42 18.98 12.17 36.77
N ARG A 43 19.22 13.07 35.82
CA ARG A 43 18.16 13.66 35.01
C ARG A 43 17.57 12.48 34.24
N THR A 44 16.49 11.89 34.74
CA THR A 44 15.68 10.94 33.99
C THR A 44 15.35 11.68 32.70
N ALA A 45 15.89 11.21 31.57
CA ALA A 45 15.45 11.70 30.27
C ALA A 45 13.93 11.50 30.27
N ALA A 46 13.17 12.57 30.02
CA ALA A 46 11.73 12.44 29.86
C ALA A 46 11.48 11.39 28.78
N ALA A 47 10.47 10.53 28.97
CA ALA A 47 10.03 9.64 27.91
C ALA A 47 9.77 10.49 26.64
N PRO A 48 10.12 9.98 25.44
CA PRO A 48 9.82 10.70 24.22
C PRO A 48 8.31 11.00 24.18
N GLU A 49 7.96 12.21 23.72
CA GLU A 49 6.56 12.56 23.52
C GLU A 49 5.99 11.65 22.43
N PRO A 50 4.77 11.10 22.61
CA PRO A 50 4.15 10.25 21.59
C PRO A 50 4.08 10.95 20.24
N TYR A 51 4.30 10.19 19.17
CA TYR A 51 4.16 10.67 17.81
C TYR A 51 2.77 11.30 17.59
N ALA A 52 2.77 12.50 17.02
CA ALA A 52 1.57 13.32 16.82
C ALA A 52 1.37 13.74 15.35
N GLY A 53 2.12 13.14 14.43
CA GLY A 53 1.93 13.34 13.00
C GLY A 53 0.86 12.40 12.42
N PRO A 54 0.68 12.40 11.09
CA PRO A 54 -0.29 11.55 10.40
C PRO A 54 -0.03 10.05 10.63
N ILE A 55 -1.09 9.28 10.85
CA ILE A 55 -1.06 7.82 10.98
C ILE A 55 -1.17 7.22 9.58
N VAL A 56 -0.02 7.12 8.90
CA VAL A 56 0.08 6.54 7.55
C VAL A 56 0.87 5.25 7.63
N PHE A 57 0.27 4.11 7.34
CA PHE A 57 0.92 2.82 7.18
C PHE A 57 1.47 2.67 5.77
N VAL A 58 2.64 2.06 5.63
CA VAL A 58 3.30 1.80 4.34
C VAL A 58 3.80 0.35 4.21
N GLY A 59 3.51 -0.27 3.07
CA GLY A 59 4.10 -1.56 2.71
C GLY A 59 3.88 -2.68 3.73
N ASP A 60 4.96 -3.21 4.30
CA ASP A 60 4.91 -4.33 5.26
C ASP A 60 4.23 -3.95 6.59
N GLU A 61 4.09 -2.66 6.91
CA GLU A 61 3.33 -2.21 8.08
C GLU A 61 1.85 -2.61 8.01
N LEU A 62 1.34 -2.92 6.81
CA LEU A 62 -0.01 -3.43 6.61
C LEU A 62 -0.20 -4.83 7.21
N ASP A 63 0.86 -5.61 7.40
CA ASP A 63 0.78 -6.95 8.01
C ASP A 63 0.30 -6.89 9.46
N ALA A 64 0.42 -5.73 10.13
CA ALA A 64 -0.12 -5.51 11.47
C ALA A 64 -1.64 -5.67 11.55
N PHE A 65 -2.36 -5.59 10.42
CA PHE A 65 -3.80 -5.80 10.33
C PHE A 65 -4.19 -7.25 10.05
N ALA A 66 -3.25 -8.11 9.67
CA ALA A 66 -3.52 -9.49 9.29
C ALA A 66 -4.17 -10.26 10.44
N LEU A 67 -5.26 -10.97 10.15
CA LEU A 67 -5.86 -11.92 11.09
C LEU A 67 -5.11 -13.24 11.07
N ALA A 68 -4.98 -13.87 12.23
CA ALA A 68 -4.47 -15.23 12.33
C ALA A 68 -5.47 -16.24 11.74
N PRO A 69 -5.01 -17.42 11.28
CA PRO A 69 -5.90 -18.43 10.71
C PRO A 69 -7.07 -18.82 11.63
N GLU A 70 -6.83 -18.96 12.93
CA GLU A 70 -7.87 -19.26 13.92
C GLU A 70 -8.91 -18.15 14.09
N GLU A 71 -8.53 -16.89 13.89
CA GLU A 71 -9.44 -15.74 13.94
C GLU A 71 -10.35 -15.73 12.70
N ILE A 72 -9.78 -16.01 11.52
CA ILE A 72 -10.54 -16.15 10.27
C ILE A 72 -11.54 -17.31 10.37
N VAL A 73 -11.12 -18.47 10.88
CA VAL A 73 -12.02 -19.62 11.09
C VAL A 73 -13.11 -19.31 12.12
N GLY A 74 -12.83 -18.43 13.09
CA GLY A 74 -13.81 -17.93 14.05
C GLY A 74 -14.91 -17.08 13.43
N ILE A 75 -14.58 -16.27 12.42
CA ILE A 75 -15.54 -15.42 11.69
C ILE A 75 -16.24 -16.19 10.56
N VAL A 76 -15.49 -17.02 9.83
CA VAL A 76 -15.94 -17.77 8.65
C VAL A 76 -15.91 -19.27 8.97
N PRO A 77 -17.05 -19.86 9.38
CA PRO A 77 -17.13 -21.29 9.63
C PRO A 77 -16.75 -22.11 8.39
N ASP A 78 -16.03 -23.21 8.63
CA ASP A 78 -15.50 -24.13 7.62
C ASP A 78 -14.41 -23.54 6.71
N ALA A 79 -13.87 -22.35 7.01
CA ALA A 79 -12.68 -21.86 6.34
C ALA A 79 -11.49 -22.82 6.54
N THR A 80 -10.76 -23.05 5.47
CA THR A 80 -9.58 -23.93 5.39
C THR A 80 -8.57 -23.31 4.44
N ASP A 81 -7.34 -23.83 4.43
CA ASP A 81 -6.28 -23.35 3.55
C ASP A 81 -6.08 -21.83 3.61
N VAL A 82 -6.18 -21.27 4.83
CA VAL A 82 -5.90 -19.85 5.07
C VAL A 82 -4.44 -19.59 4.78
N GLY A 83 -4.19 -18.74 3.78
CA GLY A 83 -2.85 -18.36 3.34
C GLY A 83 -2.15 -17.40 4.30
N ASP A 84 -0.85 -17.22 4.08
CA ASP A 84 -0.10 -16.11 4.67
C ASP A 84 -0.44 -14.80 3.93
N PRO A 85 -0.23 -13.62 4.55
CA PRO A 85 -0.36 -12.34 3.87
C PRO A 85 0.49 -12.28 2.60
N SER A 86 -0.16 -11.96 1.48
CA SER A 86 0.43 -11.84 0.16
C SER A 86 0.42 -10.38 -0.31
N PRO A 87 1.46 -9.91 -1.01
CA PRO A 87 1.46 -8.58 -1.61
C PRO A 87 0.70 -8.54 -2.95
N VAL A 88 0.04 -9.63 -3.36
CA VAL A 88 -0.67 -9.70 -4.65
C VAL A 88 -2.08 -9.13 -4.51
N LEU A 89 -2.41 -8.17 -5.37
CA LEU A 89 -3.72 -7.55 -5.45
C LEU A 89 -4.26 -7.70 -6.88
N GLU A 90 -5.34 -8.46 -7.00
CA GLU A 90 -6.14 -8.50 -8.23
C GLU A 90 -7.24 -7.42 -8.16
N GLN A 91 -7.29 -6.58 -9.20
CA GLN A 91 -8.31 -5.57 -9.40
C GLN A 91 -9.17 -5.94 -10.62
N ILE A 92 -10.44 -6.21 -10.38
CA ILE A 92 -11.43 -6.53 -11.41
C ILE A 92 -12.24 -5.29 -11.71
N SER A 93 -11.64 -4.35 -12.43
CA SER A 93 -12.32 -3.12 -12.84
C SER A 93 -13.27 -3.38 -14.01
N ASP A 94 -14.45 -3.95 -13.76
CA ASP A 94 -15.71 -3.52 -14.41
C ASP A 94 -16.89 -4.39 -13.94
N GLY A 95 -18.00 -3.71 -13.65
CA GLY A 95 -19.27 -4.33 -13.29
C GLY A 95 -20.41 -3.32 -13.34
N GLY A 96 -20.55 -2.61 -14.47
CA GLY A 96 -21.69 -1.73 -14.70
C GLY A 96 -23.00 -2.52 -14.54
N SER A 97 -23.78 -2.13 -13.53
CA SER A 97 -25.14 -2.62 -13.27
C SER A 97 -26.07 -1.41 -13.18
N LEU A 98 -27.38 -1.62 -13.10
CA LEU A 98 -28.29 -0.51 -12.82
C LEU A 98 -27.90 0.16 -11.49
N PRO A 99 -27.90 1.50 -11.40
CA PRO A 99 -27.55 2.17 -10.16
C PRO A 99 -28.55 1.78 -9.07
N ALA A 100 -28.07 1.68 -7.84
CA ALA A 100 -28.93 1.44 -6.69
C ALA A 100 -29.82 2.65 -6.38
N ASP A 101 -30.97 2.39 -5.73
CA ASP A 101 -31.83 3.41 -5.12
C ASP A 101 -32.00 3.10 -3.63
N PRO A 102 -31.41 3.89 -2.72
CA PRO A 102 -30.61 5.10 -2.98
C PRO A 102 -29.21 4.80 -3.57
N PRO A 103 -28.61 5.74 -4.32
CA PRO A 103 -27.33 5.50 -5.02
C PRO A 103 -26.17 5.09 -4.11
N ILE A 104 -26.12 5.59 -2.88
CA ILE A 104 -25.09 5.23 -1.89
C ILE A 104 -24.96 3.73 -1.66
N CYS A 105 -26.01 2.94 -1.92
CA CYS A 105 -25.98 1.49 -1.76
C CYS A 105 -25.09 0.79 -2.80
N ASP A 106 -24.69 1.46 -3.89
CA ASP A 106 -23.66 0.94 -4.80
C ASP A 106 -22.29 0.83 -4.13
N ALA A 107 -22.03 1.55 -3.03
CA ALA A 107 -20.82 1.39 -2.25
C ALA A 107 -20.64 -0.05 -1.71
N LEU A 108 -21.73 -0.82 -1.54
CA LEU A 108 -21.68 -2.22 -1.08
C LEU A 108 -21.30 -3.20 -2.20
N TYR A 109 -21.46 -2.81 -3.46
CA TYR A 109 -21.11 -3.61 -4.64
C TYR A 109 -19.78 -3.23 -5.25
N ALA A 110 -19.32 -2.01 -4.99
CA ALA A 110 -18.13 -1.49 -5.60
C ALA A 110 -16.88 -2.31 -5.25
N GLU A 111 -15.92 -2.35 -6.17
CA GLU A 111 -14.62 -2.90 -5.88
C GLU A 111 -13.85 -1.96 -4.93
N GLN A 112 -13.66 -2.41 -3.69
CA GLN A 112 -13.13 -1.55 -2.62
C GLN A 112 -11.64 -1.25 -2.77
N SER A 113 -10.91 -2.10 -3.51
CA SER A 113 -9.49 -1.90 -3.80
C SER A 113 -9.25 -0.73 -4.77
N LEU A 114 -10.28 -0.21 -5.44
CA LEU A 114 -10.15 0.94 -6.32
C LEU A 114 -9.75 2.19 -5.54
N GLY A 115 -8.69 2.84 -6.02
CA GLY A 115 -8.07 4.01 -5.40
C GLY A 115 -7.00 3.68 -4.36
N SER A 116 -6.85 2.41 -3.95
CA SER A 116 -5.75 2.00 -3.09
C SER A 116 -4.38 2.20 -3.78
N VAL A 117 -3.36 2.43 -2.97
CA VAL A 117 -1.96 2.63 -3.37
C VAL A 117 -1.06 1.46 -2.99
N GLY A 118 -1.59 0.50 -2.23
CA GLY A 118 -0.92 -0.72 -1.83
C GLY A 118 -1.89 -1.65 -1.11
N ALA A 119 -1.54 -2.93 -1.00
CA ALA A 119 -2.37 -3.89 -0.28
C ALA A 119 -1.60 -5.10 0.26
N ARG A 120 -2.24 -5.78 1.21
CA ARG A 120 -1.96 -7.17 1.59
C ARG A 120 -3.25 -7.99 1.47
N THR A 121 -3.15 -9.18 0.93
CA THR A 121 -4.29 -10.09 0.74
C THR A 121 -4.05 -11.39 1.49
N ILE A 122 -5.11 -11.90 2.13
CA ILE A 122 -5.13 -13.21 2.76
C ILE A 122 -6.32 -13.94 2.16
N GLU A 123 -6.10 -15.14 1.65
CA GLU A 123 -7.12 -15.92 0.96
C GLU A 123 -7.37 -17.24 1.70
N TRP A 124 -8.59 -17.76 1.56
CA TRP A 124 -8.96 -19.06 2.10
C TRP A 124 -10.02 -19.74 1.25
N GLN A 125 -10.22 -21.02 1.53
CA GLN A 125 -11.25 -21.86 0.90
C GLN A 125 -12.33 -22.23 1.91
N VAL A 126 -13.56 -22.37 1.44
CA VAL A 126 -14.67 -22.92 2.20
C VAL A 126 -15.23 -24.14 1.45
N PRO A 127 -14.68 -25.34 1.66
CA PRO A 127 -14.97 -26.52 0.86
C PRO A 127 -16.43 -26.99 0.91
N THR A 128 -17.18 -26.54 1.92
CA THR A 128 -18.61 -26.83 2.08
C THR A 128 -19.50 -26.04 1.12
N ASP A 129 -18.94 -25.05 0.41
CA ASP A 129 -19.62 -24.26 -0.61
C ASP A 129 -18.91 -24.44 -1.97
N SER A 130 -19.43 -25.33 -2.83
CA SER A 130 -18.78 -25.62 -4.11
C SER A 130 -18.88 -24.50 -5.15
N THR A 131 -19.74 -23.51 -4.91
CA THR A 131 -20.01 -22.43 -5.88
C THR A 131 -19.27 -21.16 -5.48
N ASN A 132 -19.28 -20.83 -4.19
CA ASN A 132 -18.78 -19.58 -3.62
C ASN A 132 -17.75 -19.83 -2.51
N GLY A 133 -17.13 -21.01 -2.49
CA GLY A 133 -16.21 -21.47 -1.44
C GLY A 133 -14.83 -20.85 -1.45
N PHE A 134 -14.72 -19.57 -1.79
CA PHE A 134 -13.50 -18.79 -1.70
C PHE A 134 -13.80 -17.50 -0.97
N GLY A 135 -12.90 -17.07 -0.11
CA GLY A 135 -13.00 -15.78 0.59
C GLY A 135 -11.63 -15.13 0.68
N ARG A 136 -11.64 -13.82 0.91
CA ARG A 136 -10.42 -13.04 1.07
C ARG A 136 -10.56 -11.92 2.07
N MET A 137 -9.44 -11.57 2.68
CA MET A 137 -9.26 -10.36 3.44
C MET A 137 -8.26 -9.49 2.68
N THR A 138 -8.65 -8.25 2.39
CA THR A 138 -7.80 -7.26 1.73
C THR A 138 -7.55 -6.11 2.69
N ILE A 139 -6.29 -5.88 3.01
CA ILE A 139 -5.81 -4.74 3.81
C ILE A 139 -5.35 -3.70 2.80
N MET A 140 -6.12 -2.62 2.66
CA MET A 140 -5.94 -1.61 1.60
C MET A 140 -5.31 -0.35 2.16
N GLN A 141 -4.17 0.04 1.58
CA GLN A 141 -3.51 1.30 1.84
C GLN A 141 -4.08 2.38 0.93
N PHE A 142 -4.46 3.52 1.49
CA PHE A 142 -4.82 4.74 0.75
C PHE A 142 -3.68 5.77 0.85
N ALA A 143 -3.73 6.80 -0.01
CA ALA A 143 -2.67 7.80 -0.10
C ALA A 143 -2.43 8.54 1.23
N ASP A 144 -3.52 8.84 1.95
CA ASP A 144 -3.52 9.53 3.23
C ASP A 144 -4.77 9.15 4.07
N GLU A 145 -4.86 9.70 5.28
CA GLU A 145 -5.99 9.50 6.19
C GLU A 145 -7.32 10.00 5.60
N ALA A 146 -7.30 11.09 4.83
CA ALA A 146 -8.51 11.70 4.29
C ALA A 146 -9.16 10.81 3.21
N HIS A 147 -8.35 10.15 2.38
CA HIS A 147 -8.83 9.19 1.38
C HIS A 147 -9.47 7.96 2.03
N ALA A 148 -8.82 7.40 3.05
CA ALA A 148 -9.39 6.29 3.81
C ALA A 148 -10.66 6.72 4.56
N GLU A 149 -10.66 7.91 5.15
CA GLU A 149 -11.82 8.46 5.85
C GLU A 149 -13.01 8.65 4.91
N GLY A 150 -12.82 9.30 3.77
CA GLY A 150 -13.88 9.51 2.79
C GLY A 150 -14.44 8.21 2.20
N ARG A 151 -13.63 7.15 2.07
CA ARG A 151 -14.11 5.83 1.66
C ARG A 151 -14.91 5.16 2.79
N MET A 152 -14.40 5.17 4.02
CA MET A 152 -15.08 4.56 5.16
C MET A 152 -16.40 5.26 5.48
N ASP A 153 -16.48 6.59 5.27
CA ASP A 153 -17.71 7.36 5.43
C ASP A 153 -18.81 6.90 4.45
N GLN A 154 -18.46 6.69 3.17
CA GLN A 154 -19.40 6.15 2.18
C GLN A 154 -19.90 4.76 2.57
N LEU A 155 -19.00 3.90 3.04
CA LEU A 155 -19.33 2.54 3.44
C LEU A 155 -20.24 2.51 4.69
N LEU A 156 -19.96 3.32 5.70
CA LEU A 156 -20.82 3.46 6.88
C LEU A 156 -22.17 4.07 6.52
N GLN A 157 -22.19 5.08 5.65
CA GLN A 157 -23.43 5.66 5.18
C GLN A 157 -24.30 4.62 4.45
N ALA A 158 -23.70 3.77 3.63
CA ALA A 158 -24.39 2.65 3.00
C ALA A 158 -24.89 1.64 4.04
N ALA A 159 -24.06 1.26 5.02
CA ALA A 159 -24.45 0.35 6.10
C ALA A 159 -25.67 0.85 6.91
N GLU A 160 -25.79 2.17 7.10
CA GLU A 160 -26.92 2.79 7.80
C GLU A 160 -28.19 2.90 6.95
N GLN A 161 -28.05 3.11 5.64
CA GLN A 161 -29.17 3.47 4.76
C GLN A 161 -29.70 2.31 3.92
N CYS A 162 -28.93 1.26 3.75
CA CYS A 162 -29.18 0.21 2.75
C CYS A 162 -29.70 -1.10 3.35
N ALA A 163 -30.42 -1.04 4.47
CA ALA A 163 -31.04 -2.22 5.08
C ALA A 163 -31.93 -2.99 4.09
N GLU A 164 -32.71 -2.26 3.29
CA GLU A 164 -33.43 -2.76 2.11
C GLU A 164 -33.39 -1.68 1.02
N PHE A 165 -32.98 -2.03 -0.19
CA PHE A 165 -32.86 -1.11 -1.32
C PHE A 165 -33.14 -1.79 -2.66
N VAL A 166 -33.24 -0.99 -3.72
CA VAL A 166 -33.56 -1.47 -5.06
C VAL A 166 -32.36 -1.34 -5.98
N LYS A 167 -32.11 -2.37 -6.77
CA LYS A 167 -31.16 -2.36 -7.90
C LYS A 167 -31.83 -2.96 -9.14
N GLU A 168 -31.50 -4.20 -9.50
CA GLU A 168 -32.24 -4.99 -10.51
C GLU A 168 -33.46 -5.70 -9.90
N GLY A 169 -33.45 -5.87 -8.58
CA GLY A 169 -34.55 -6.32 -7.74
C GLY A 169 -34.39 -5.79 -6.32
N THR A 170 -35.07 -6.42 -5.37
CA THR A 170 -34.91 -6.11 -3.94
C THR A 170 -33.61 -6.71 -3.43
N VAL A 171 -32.82 -5.87 -2.78
CA VAL A 171 -31.55 -6.21 -2.12
C VAL A 171 -31.68 -5.84 -0.65
N SER A 172 -31.07 -6.63 0.23
CA SER A 172 -30.97 -6.31 1.66
C SER A 172 -29.54 -6.37 2.15
N PHE A 173 -29.18 -5.45 3.05
CA PHE A 173 -27.92 -5.48 3.77
C PHE A 173 -28.16 -5.43 5.28
N ASP A 174 -28.03 -6.58 5.94
CA ASP A 174 -28.19 -6.66 7.40
C ASP A 174 -26.86 -6.35 8.08
N ALA A 175 -26.71 -5.12 8.56
CA ALA A 175 -25.46 -4.58 9.09
C ALA A 175 -25.48 -4.40 10.60
N VAL A 176 -24.34 -4.69 11.22
CA VAL A 176 -24.02 -4.36 12.61
C VAL A 176 -22.89 -3.34 12.63
N ILE A 177 -23.16 -2.19 13.23
CA ILE A 177 -22.18 -1.12 13.45
C ILE A 177 -21.92 -1.06 14.97
N PRO A 178 -20.79 -1.59 15.46
CA PRO A 178 -20.44 -1.46 16.88
C PRO A 178 -20.24 0.00 17.27
N GLU A 179 -20.25 0.29 18.58
CA GLU A 179 -19.92 1.63 19.07
C GLU A 179 -18.55 2.07 18.55
N ALA A 180 -18.45 3.32 18.11
CA ALA A 180 -17.21 3.87 17.59
C ALA A 180 -16.11 3.85 18.67
N SER A 181 -14.90 3.50 18.26
CA SER A 181 -13.69 3.74 19.04
C SER A 181 -13.15 5.14 18.72
N GLU A 182 -12.28 5.67 19.57
CA GLU A 182 -11.68 6.99 19.37
C GLU A 182 -10.93 7.09 18.03
N ASN A 183 -10.26 6.02 17.61
CA ASN A 183 -9.35 6.05 16.47
C ASN A 183 -9.67 5.00 15.39
N THR A 184 -10.75 4.24 15.57
CA THR A 184 -11.08 3.11 14.72
C THR A 184 -12.58 3.05 14.48
N ARG A 185 -12.95 2.80 13.24
CA ARG A 185 -14.33 2.54 12.81
C ARG A 185 -14.42 1.14 12.26
N ALA A 186 -15.55 0.47 12.47
CA ALA A 186 -15.80 -0.85 11.94
C ALA A 186 -17.30 -1.09 11.74
N PHE A 187 -17.64 -2.01 10.86
CA PHE A 187 -18.98 -2.58 10.71
C PHE A 187 -18.88 -3.92 9.98
N ALA A 188 -19.92 -4.75 10.07
CA ALA A 188 -20.02 -5.95 9.26
C ALA A 188 -21.48 -6.22 8.88
N GLY A 189 -21.71 -6.97 7.81
CA GLY A 189 -23.06 -7.31 7.41
C GLY A 189 -23.12 -8.29 6.25
N SER A 190 -24.32 -8.83 6.04
CA SER A 190 -24.61 -9.73 4.93
C SER A 190 -25.44 -9.02 3.87
N LEU A 191 -24.92 -8.97 2.66
CA LEU A 191 -25.61 -8.50 1.46
C LEU A 191 -26.29 -9.67 0.77
N ILE A 192 -27.58 -9.53 0.48
CA ILE A 192 -28.38 -10.54 -0.21
C ILE A 192 -29.08 -9.89 -1.40
N ASP A 193 -28.68 -10.29 -2.60
CA ASP A 193 -29.31 -9.94 -3.86
C ASP A 193 -30.14 -11.12 -4.37
N ALA A 194 -31.45 -11.07 -4.11
CA ALA A 194 -32.36 -12.15 -4.48
C ALA A 194 -32.57 -12.26 -6.00
N ALA A 195 -32.33 -11.19 -6.76
CA ALA A 195 -32.51 -11.19 -8.22
C ALA A 195 -31.36 -11.91 -8.92
N LEU A 196 -30.13 -11.76 -8.40
CA LEU A 196 -28.93 -12.39 -8.92
C LEU A 196 -28.59 -13.73 -8.26
N ASP A 197 -29.34 -14.12 -7.22
CA ASP A 197 -29.00 -15.25 -6.33
C ASP A 197 -27.55 -15.13 -5.81
N TRP A 198 -27.15 -13.88 -5.50
CA TRP A 198 -25.81 -13.54 -5.04
C TRP A 198 -25.86 -13.08 -3.58
N ARG A 199 -24.93 -13.58 -2.78
CA ARG A 199 -24.83 -13.25 -1.35
C ARG A 199 -23.38 -13.11 -0.95
N SER A 200 -23.10 -12.17 -0.07
CA SER A 200 -21.77 -12.00 0.51
C SER A 200 -21.85 -11.45 1.91
N PHE A 201 -21.01 -11.99 2.79
CA PHE A 201 -20.71 -11.39 4.08
C PHE A 201 -19.47 -10.50 3.94
N SER A 202 -19.55 -9.29 4.47
CA SER A 202 -18.43 -8.36 4.49
C SER A 202 -18.24 -7.79 5.89
N ALA A 203 -16.99 -7.65 6.31
CA ALA A 203 -16.62 -6.92 7.53
C ALA A 203 -15.53 -5.90 7.19
N PHE A 204 -15.63 -4.71 7.76
CA PHE A 204 -14.75 -3.60 7.51
C PHE A 204 -14.21 -3.02 8.81
N ALA A 205 -12.96 -2.58 8.78
CA ALA A 205 -12.40 -1.69 9.79
C ALA A 205 -11.45 -0.67 9.16
N SER A 206 -11.29 0.48 9.79
CA SER A 206 -10.40 1.54 9.31
C SER A 206 -9.73 2.29 10.45
N THR A 207 -8.45 2.61 10.26
CA THR A 207 -7.65 3.52 11.07
C THR A 207 -6.53 4.10 10.22
N GLY A 208 -6.15 5.36 10.46
CA GLY A 208 -5.16 6.05 9.64
C GLY A 208 -5.55 6.06 8.14
N ASN A 209 -4.59 5.76 7.27
CA ASN A 209 -4.81 5.61 5.82
C ASN A 209 -5.21 4.18 5.39
N VAL A 210 -5.63 3.29 6.30
CA VAL A 210 -5.93 1.88 5.98
C VAL A 210 -7.41 1.57 6.11
N ILE A 211 -7.92 0.76 5.19
CA ILE A 211 -9.20 0.06 5.32
C ILE A 211 -8.96 -1.43 5.12
N VAL A 212 -9.44 -2.23 6.07
CA VAL A 212 -9.50 -3.68 5.97
C VAL A 212 -10.88 -4.08 5.49
N GLN A 213 -10.94 -4.98 4.50
CA GLN A 213 -12.16 -5.66 4.10
C GLN A 213 -11.97 -7.17 4.24
N LEU A 214 -12.78 -7.83 5.05
CA LEU A 214 -13.02 -9.27 4.96
C LEU A 214 -14.25 -9.48 4.06
N TRP A 215 -14.15 -10.34 3.06
CA TRP A 215 -15.22 -10.64 2.12
C TRP A 215 -15.36 -12.15 1.91
N GLN A 216 -16.58 -12.64 2.13
CA GLN A 216 -16.95 -14.05 1.96
C GLN A 216 -18.27 -14.16 1.19
N PRO A 217 -18.23 -14.46 -0.11
CA PRO A 217 -19.38 -14.98 -0.86
C PRO A 217 -19.95 -16.24 -0.21
N PHE A 218 -21.26 -16.47 -0.32
CA PHE A 218 -21.83 -17.72 0.19
C PHE A 218 -23.12 -18.10 -0.54
N SER A 219 -23.44 -19.38 -0.49
CA SER A 219 -24.71 -19.94 -0.96
C SER A 219 -25.59 -20.41 0.21
N GLY A 220 -26.90 -20.42 -0.03
CA GLY A 220 -27.89 -20.89 0.93
C GLY A 220 -28.07 -19.97 2.15
N ASP A 221 -28.41 -20.59 3.28
CA ASP A 221 -28.81 -19.90 4.52
C ASP A 221 -27.68 -19.95 5.57
N ARG A 222 -26.46 -19.56 5.17
CA ARG A 222 -25.34 -19.44 6.11
C ARG A 222 -25.47 -18.15 6.92
N ASP A 223 -25.27 -18.26 8.21
CA ASP A 223 -25.29 -17.14 9.15
C ASP A 223 -23.85 -16.81 9.60
N PHE A 224 -23.57 -15.52 9.71
CA PHE A 224 -22.29 -14.99 10.18
C PHE A 224 -22.53 -14.11 11.41
N ASP A 225 -21.61 -14.18 12.39
CA ASP A 225 -21.65 -13.28 13.55
C ASP A 225 -21.03 -11.93 13.17
N ALA A 226 -21.87 -11.03 12.65
CA ALA A 226 -21.46 -9.70 12.20
C ALA A 226 -20.89 -8.86 13.35
N GLU A 227 -21.45 -8.96 14.56
CA GLU A 227 -20.94 -8.21 15.72
C GLU A 227 -19.54 -8.67 16.09
N ALA A 228 -19.32 -9.99 16.21
CA ALA A 228 -18.01 -10.54 16.52
C ALA A 228 -16.96 -10.18 15.47
N ALA A 229 -17.31 -10.23 14.18
CA ALA A 229 -16.40 -9.86 13.10
C ALA A 229 -16.00 -8.38 13.14
N ALA A 230 -16.98 -7.48 13.31
CA ALA A 230 -16.74 -6.05 13.38
C ALA A 230 -15.90 -5.68 14.62
N LEU A 231 -16.16 -6.29 15.77
CA LEU A 231 -15.39 -6.07 17.00
C LEU A 231 -13.95 -6.58 16.86
N LEU A 232 -13.74 -7.76 16.27
CA LEU A 232 -12.41 -8.33 16.07
C LEU A 232 -11.55 -7.45 15.13
N LEU A 233 -12.12 -7.02 13.99
CA LEU A 233 -11.39 -6.13 13.07
C LEU A 233 -11.11 -4.77 13.70
N ARG A 234 -12.02 -4.24 14.53
CA ARG A 234 -11.80 -3.00 15.28
C ARG A 234 -10.64 -3.13 16.26
N GLU A 235 -10.61 -4.20 17.06
CA GLU A 235 -9.52 -4.47 18.01
C GLU A 235 -8.18 -4.60 17.30
N ARG A 236 -8.11 -5.38 16.21
CA ARG A 236 -6.89 -5.52 15.40
C ARG A 236 -6.41 -4.19 14.82
N ALA A 237 -7.31 -3.33 14.36
CA ALA A 237 -6.94 -2.01 13.87
C ALA A 237 -6.47 -1.07 15.00
N GLU A 238 -7.03 -1.15 16.21
CA GLU A 238 -6.52 -0.43 17.38
C GLU A 238 -5.11 -0.88 17.77
N GLU A 239 -4.85 -2.19 17.76
CA GLU A 239 -3.54 -2.78 17.99
C GLU A 239 -2.52 -2.28 16.96
N ALA A 240 -2.86 -2.35 15.66
CA ALA A 240 -2.02 -1.90 14.56
C ALA A 240 -1.66 -0.41 14.70
N ARG A 241 -2.65 0.46 14.98
CA ARG A 241 -2.42 1.88 15.22
C ARG A 241 -1.50 2.11 16.41
N SER A 242 -1.73 1.40 17.50
CA SER A 242 -0.96 1.58 18.73
C SER A 242 0.51 1.18 18.52
N GLY A 243 0.73 0.06 17.81
CA GLY A 243 2.06 -0.39 17.40
C GLY A 243 2.76 0.62 16.49
N LEU A 244 2.06 1.17 15.48
CA LEU A 244 2.63 2.19 14.60
C LEU A 244 3.02 3.46 15.37
N VAL A 245 2.17 3.94 16.29
CA VAL A 245 2.49 5.12 17.09
C VAL A 245 3.73 4.88 17.95
N GLU A 246 3.87 3.71 18.55
CA GLU A 246 5.07 3.34 19.30
C GLU A 246 6.31 3.36 18.39
N GLU A 247 6.23 2.70 17.23
CA GLU A 247 7.31 2.66 16.24
C GLU A 247 7.73 4.06 15.77
N LEU A 248 6.78 4.92 15.41
CA LEU A 248 7.05 6.28 14.93
C LEU A 248 7.51 7.23 16.05
N THR A 249 7.18 6.93 17.30
CA THR A 249 7.71 7.66 18.46
C THR A 249 9.18 7.34 18.65
N GLU A 250 9.56 6.06 18.49
CA GLU A 250 10.94 5.61 18.59
C GLU A 250 11.77 6.01 17.36
N ASN A 251 11.17 5.94 16.17
CA ASN A 251 11.81 6.18 14.88
C ASN A 251 10.97 7.16 14.03
N PRO A 252 11.02 8.47 14.33
CA PRO A 252 10.28 9.45 13.55
C PRO A 252 10.60 9.38 12.06
N PRO A 253 9.60 9.55 11.17
CA PRO A 253 9.82 9.54 9.73
C PRO A 253 10.88 10.55 9.29
N VAL A 254 11.72 10.14 8.33
CA VAL A 254 12.70 11.01 7.68
C VAL A 254 12.26 11.18 6.23
N ALA A 255 12.10 12.43 5.79
CA ALA A 255 11.74 12.75 4.42
C ALA A 255 12.78 12.21 3.43
N GLU A 256 12.30 11.58 2.35
CA GLU A 256 13.17 11.19 1.24
C GLU A 256 13.76 12.44 0.58
N THR A 257 15.04 12.39 0.23
CA THR A 257 15.69 13.51 -0.45
C THR A 257 15.47 13.41 -1.94
N ASP A 258 14.91 14.45 -2.54
CA ASP A 258 14.71 14.49 -3.97
C ASP A 258 16.03 14.58 -4.74
N PRO A 259 16.19 13.78 -5.81
CA PRO A 259 17.29 13.98 -6.72
C PRO A 259 17.10 15.34 -7.42
N SER A 260 18.11 16.20 -7.32
CA SER A 260 18.17 17.44 -8.10
C SER A 260 18.37 17.08 -9.57
N GLY A 261 17.55 17.64 -10.46
CA GLY A 261 17.74 17.56 -11.91
C GLY A 261 17.99 18.94 -12.50
N ASP A 262 19.01 19.05 -13.35
CA ASP A 262 19.25 20.24 -14.17
C ASP A 262 18.59 20.01 -15.54
N PRO A 263 17.71 20.90 -16.03
CA PRO A 263 17.13 20.80 -17.38
C PRO A 263 18.17 20.66 -18.50
N GLY A 264 19.41 21.12 -18.28
CA GLY A 264 20.49 21.03 -19.25
C GLY A 264 21.25 19.69 -19.30
N THR A 265 20.96 18.72 -18.42
CA THR A 265 21.62 17.41 -18.44
C THR A 265 20.87 16.40 -19.31
N ALA A 266 21.58 15.37 -19.77
CA ALA A 266 20.98 14.30 -20.54
C ALA A 266 19.94 13.53 -19.69
N TRP A 267 18.84 13.11 -20.32
CA TRP A 267 17.77 12.37 -19.64
C TRP A 267 18.28 11.08 -18.97
N SER A 268 19.33 10.46 -19.50
CA SER A 268 19.99 9.26 -18.92
C SER A 268 20.53 9.47 -17.51
N ASP A 269 20.84 10.73 -17.16
CA ASP A 269 21.40 11.12 -15.87
C ASP A 269 20.30 11.58 -14.88
N TRP A 270 19.06 11.72 -15.36
CA TRP A 270 17.94 12.09 -14.52
C TRP A 270 17.52 10.90 -13.64
N GLN A 271 16.93 11.21 -12.49
CA GLN A 271 16.43 10.24 -11.55
C GLN A 271 14.94 10.44 -11.31
N VAL A 272 14.23 9.34 -11.11
CA VAL A 272 12.85 9.28 -10.65
C VAL A 272 12.86 9.26 -9.11
N GLY A 273 12.47 10.38 -8.50
CA GLY A 273 12.37 10.57 -7.05
C GLY A 273 10.97 11.01 -6.63
N VAL A 274 10.77 11.25 -5.33
CA VAL A 274 9.44 11.54 -4.75
C VAL A 274 8.79 12.80 -5.31
N GLY A 275 9.56 13.83 -5.65
CA GLY A 275 9.04 15.07 -6.23
C GLY A 275 8.99 15.08 -7.76
N GLY A 276 9.34 14.00 -8.45
CA GLY A 276 9.23 13.91 -9.92
C GLY A 276 10.42 13.23 -10.62
N VAL A 277 10.68 13.64 -11.87
CA VAL A 277 11.70 13.03 -12.75
C VAL A 277 12.67 14.09 -13.25
N GLY A 278 13.89 14.09 -12.71
CA GLY A 278 14.90 15.08 -13.03
C GLY A 278 14.40 16.52 -12.80
N PRO A 279 14.30 17.37 -13.83
CA PRO A 279 13.76 18.72 -13.70
C PRO A 279 12.22 18.78 -13.72
N LEU A 280 11.52 17.71 -14.11
CA LEU A 280 10.06 17.63 -14.14
C LEU A 280 9.54 17.40 -12.72
N ARG A 281 8.67 18.28 -12.21
CA ARG A 281 8.18 18.21 -10.83
C ARG A 281 6.68 17.93 -10.75
N LEU A 282 6.30 17.12 -9.77
CA LEU A 282 4.91 16.96 -9.37
C LEU A 282 4.40 18.26 -8.75
N GLY A 283 3.12 18.58 -8.97
CA GLY A 283 2.48 19.82 -8.48
C GLY A 283 2.77 21.08 -9.29
N ASP A 284 3.83 21.11 -10.10
CA ASP A 284 4.07 22.20 -11.07
C ASP A 284 2.99 22.20 -12.16
N SER A 285 2.76 23.35 -12.81
CA SER A 285 1.90 23.36 -14.01
C SER A 285 2.48 22.48 -15.11
N VAL A 286 1.62 21.79 -15.87
CA VAL A 286 2.03 20.97 -17.01
C VAL A 286 2.87 21.77 -18.01
N GLU A 287 2.53 23.02 -18.28
CA GLU A 287 3.31 23.90 -19.18
C GLU A 287 4.75 24.08 -18.69
N SER A 288 4.92 24.31 -17.37
CA SER A 288 6.26 24.45 -16.78
C SER A 288 7.06 23.14 -16.84
N ALA A 289 6.41 22.00 -16.58
CA ALA A 289 7.05 20.70 -16.71
C ALA A 289 7.47 20.41 -18.15
N VAL A 290 6.59 20.61 -19.12
CA VAL A 290 6.90 20.42 -20.55
C VAL A 290 8.07 21.32 -20.98
N ALA A 291 8.11 22.58 -20.54
CA ALA A 291 9.23 23.48 -20.83
C ALA A 291 10.56 23.02 -20.21
N ALA A 292 10.50 22.34 -19.05
CA ALA A 292 11.68 21.81 -18.36
C ALA A 292 12.26 20.54 -19.00
N ALA A 293 11.58 19.92 -19.97
CA ALA A 293 12.03 18.72 -20.67
C ALA A 293 13.27 18.93 -21.56
N GLY A 294 13.58 20.19 -21.90
CA GLY A 294 14.69 20.60 -22.78
C GLY A 294 14.23 20.95 -24.19
N GLU A 295 14.98 21.84 -24.87
CA GLU A 295 14.60 22.38 -26.20
C GLU A 295 14.61 21.35 -27.32
N ASP A 296 15.37 20.26 -27.17
CA ASP A 296 15.50 19.20 -28.17
C ASP A 296 14.42 18.10 -28.05
N ALA A 297 13.58 18.13 -27.01
CA ALA A 297 12.49 17.19 -26.82
C ALA A 297 11.31 17.53 -27.74
N GLN A 298 10.77 16.54 -28.45
CA GLN A 298 9.51 16.72 -29.17
C GLN A 298 8.35 16.59 -28.18
N VAL A 299 7.42 17.53 -28.24
CA VAL A 299 6.21 17.54 -27.40
C VAL A 299 5.00 17.17 -28.25
N VAL A 300 4.20 16.23 -27.76
CA VAL A 300 2.91 15.85 -28.33
C VAL A 300 1.83 16.10 -27.29
N GLU A 301 0.85 16.93 -27.68
CA GLU A 301 -0.33 17.25 -26.86
C GLU A 301 -1.27 16.05 -26.72
N PRO A 302 -2.00 15.94 -25.60
CA PRO A 302 -2.96 14.86 -25.40
C PRO A 302 -4.12 14.92 -26.40
N GLU A 303 -4.63 13.75 -26.78
CA GLU A 303 -5.76 13.63 -27.71
C GLU A 303 -7.11 14.01 -27.08
N TYR A 304 -7.18 14.07 -25.75
CA TYR A 304 -8.37 14.35 -24.97
C TYR A 304 -8.03 15.09 -23.66
N ASP A 305 -8.99 15.82 -23.11
CA ASP A 305 -8.83 16.57 -21.86
C ASP A 305 -8.45 15.65 -20.70
N GLY A 306 -7.40 16.00 -19.95
CA GLY A 306 -6.87 15.15 -18.86
C GLY A 306 -5.96 14.01 -19.33
N GLY A 307 -5.75 13.84 -20.64
CA GLY A 307 -4.78 12.89 -21.18
C GLY A 307 -3.32 13.30 -20.89
N PRO A 308 -2.37 12.34 -20.99
CA PRO A 308 -0.96 12.63 -20.79
C PRO A 308 -0.35 13.40 -21.97
N TRP A 309 0.47 14.39 -21.66
CA TRP A 309 1.41 14.98 -22.61
C TRP A 309 2.56 14.02 -22.85
N THR A 310 2.96 13.82 -24.10
CA THR A 310 4.08 12.92 -24.44
C THR A 310 5.30 13.73 -24.84
N LEU A 311 6.39 13.54 -24.09
CA LEU A 311 7.71 14.08 -24.36
C LEU A 311 8.56 12.99 -25.00
N ILE A 312 9.06 13.22 -26.21
CA ILE A 312 9.86 12.25 -26.97
C ILE A 312 11.32 12.70 -26.93
N ALA A 313 12.19 11.82 -26.44
CA ALA A 313 13.63 12.06 -26.38
C ALA A 313 14.22 12.29 -27.78
N PRO A 314 15.32 13.05 -27.90
CA PRO A 314 16.06 13.17 -29.16
C PRO A 314 16.42 11.79 -29.73
N ALA A 315 16.40 11.68 -31.07
CA ALA A 315 16.61 10.42 -31.79
C ALA A 315 15.60 9.30 -31.44
N GLU A 316 14.44 9.66 -30.87
CA GLU A 316 13.36 8.74 -30.52
C GLU A 316 13.81 7.62 -29.56
N ALA A 317 14.76 7.93 -28.67
CA ALA A 317 15.31 6.97 -27.72
C ALA A 317 14.26 6.46 -26.70
N GLY A 318 13.17 7.20 -26.52
CA GLY A 318 12.02 6.81 -25.71
C GLY A 318 11.16 8.00 -25.30
N THR A 319 10.25 7.78 -24.36
CA THR A 319 9.20 8.74 -24.00
C THR A 319 9.13 9.01 -22.50
N ILE A 320 8.67 10.21 -22.15
CA ILE A 320 8.17 10.57 -20.82
C ILE A 320 6.73 11.06 -20.98
N LEU A 321 5.81 10.52 -20.19
CA LEU A 321 4.42 10.93 -20.11
C LEU A 321 4.24 11.85 -18.90
N VAL A 322 3.67 13.03 -19.11
CA VAL A 322 3.33 13.99 -18.05
C VAL A 322 1.82 14.12 -18.00
N ARG A 323 1.21 13.63 -16.91
CA ARG A 323 -0.24 13.59 -16.76
C ARG A 323 -0.69 14.61 -15.71
N PRO A 324 -1.63 15.50 -16.04
CA PRO A 324 -2.21 16.40 -15.06
C PRO A 324 -3.04 15.64 -14.02
N VAL A 325 -3.25 16.25 -12.86
CA VAL A 325 -4.34 15.88 -11.94
C VAL A 325 -5.67 16.03 -12.69
N GLU A 326 -6.62 15.13 -12.42
CA GLU A 326 -7.94 15.17 -13.04
C GLU A 326 -8.60 16.55 -12.85
N ALA A 327 -9.14 17.11 -13.94
CA ALA A 327 -9.76 18.44 -13.97
C ALA A 327 -8.84 19.62 -13.53
N GLY A 328 -7.52 19.40 -13.44
CA GLY A 328 -6.52 20.41 -13.08
C GLY A 328 -5.43 20.61 -14.13
N ASP A 329 -4.50 21.54 -13.85
CA ASP A 329 -3.33 21.87 -14.68
C ASP A 329 -2.00 21.53 -14.00
N ALA A 330 -2.02 21.10 -12.74
CA ALA A 330 -0.85 20.63 -12.02
C ALA A 330 -0.49 19.19 -12.43
N VAL A 331 0.80 18.88 -12.52
CA VAL A 331 1.30 17.53 -12.81
C VAL A 331 0.98 16.60 -11.64
N GLY A 332 0.17 15.57 -11.89
CA GLY A 332 -0.18 14.54 -10.90
C GLY A 332 0.69 13.29 -11.00
N SER A 333 1.14 12.94 -12.21
CA SER A 333 2.09 11.83 -12.41
C SER A 333 3.02 12.04 -13.60
N ILE A 334 4.20 11.44 -13.50
CA ILE A 334 5.21 11.41 -14.55
C ILE A 334 5.63 9.96 -14.76
N THR A 335 5.55 9.46 -16.01
CA THR A 335 5.95 8.10 -16.37
C THR A 335 7.09 8.13 -17.36
N VAL A 336 8.19 7.46 -17.05
CA VAL A 336 9.28 7.17 -17.99
C VAL A 336 8.93 5.87 -18.71
N GLY A 337 8.88 5.88 -20.04
CA GLY A 337 8.47 4.73 -20.84
C GLY A 337 6.96 4.63 -21.03
N SER A 338 6.42 3.41 -20.90
CA SER A 338 5.00 3.08 -21.08
C SER A 338 4.24 3.07 -19.76
N ASP A 339 3.04 3.66 -19.71
CA ASP A 339 2.11 3.51 -18.57
C ASP A 339 1.17 2.29 -18.71
N ARG A 340 1.42 1.41 -19.69
CA ARG A 340 0.67 0.19 -19.97
C ARG A 340 1.57 -1.04 -20.10
N SER A 341 1.07 -2.20 -19.70
CA SER A 341 1.74 -3.49 -19.92
C SER A 341 1.67 -3.94 -21.37
N LEU A 342 0.51 -3.76 -21.99
CA LEU A 342 0.28 -4.05 -23.40
C LEU A 342 0.48 -2.77 -24.20
N GLY A 343 1.58 -2.67 -24.95
CA GLY A 343 1.93 -1.43 -25.66
C GLY A 343 3.23 -1.51 -26.46
N ASP A 344 3.61 -0.38 -27.06
CA ASP A 344 4.73 -0.20 -27.99
C ASP A 344 6.11 -0.64 -27.45
N THR A 345 7.10 -0.65 -28.36
CA THR A 345 8.51 -0.97 -28.10
C THR A 345 9.07 -0.32 -26.85
N VAL A 346 9.68 -1.12 -25.98
CA VAL A 346 10.49 -0.65 -24.83
C VAL A 346 11.55 0.32 -25.35
N GLY A 347 11.51 1.56 -24.87
CA GLY A 347 12.53 2.57 -25.19
C GLY A 347 13.93 2.13 -24.72
N ASP A 348 14.97 2.82 -25.19
CA ASP A 348 16.34 2.59 -24.73
C ASP A 348 16.49 3.04 -23.27
N GLY A 349 16.36 2.09 -22.33
CA GLY A 349 16.47 2.36 -20.89
C GLY A 349 17.82 2.94 -20.45
N ALA A 350 18.87 2.86 -21.28
CA ALA A 350 20.15 3.52 -21.01
C ALA A 350 20.11 5.03 -21.32
N ALA A 351 19.23 5.45 -22.23
CA ALA A 351 19.05 6.85 -22.61
C ALA A 351 18.00 7.59 -21.76
N LEU A 352 17.24 6.85 -20.94
CA LEU A 352 16.12 7.36 -20.16
C LEU A 352 16.43 7.46 -18.65
N PRO A 353 15.64 8.26 -17.90
CA PRO A 353 15.79 8.37 -16.45
C PRO A 353 15.61 7.02 -15.73
N SER A 354 16.22 6.89 -14.56
CA SER A 354 16.15 5.66 -13.73
C SER A 354 15.66 5.95 -12.32
N ARG A 355 15.15 4.93 -11.61
CA ARG A 355 14.90 5.02 -10.16
C ARG A 355 16.02 4.27 -9.45
N GLY A 356 17.01 5.02 -8.93
CA GLY A 356 18.26 4.41 -8.48
C GLY A 356 18.93 3.65 -9.63
N ASP A 357 19.29 2.40 -9.39
CA ASP A 357 19.88 1.52 -10.40
C ASP A 357 18.83 0.83 -11.32
N ILE A 358 17.54 1.03 -11.06
CA ILE A 358 16.45 0.37 -11.81
C ILE A 358 16.09 1.17 -13.07
N ARG A 359 16.18 0.51 -14.23
CA ARG A 359 15.97 1.09 -15.56
C ARG A 359 14.91 0.31 -16.34
N LEU A 360 14.38 0.92 -17.40
CA LEU A 360 13.57 0.20 -18.38
C LEU A 360 14.37 -0.97 -18.99
N GLY A 361 13.69 -2.10 -19.19
CA GLY A 361 14.27 -3.36 -19.65
C GLY A 361 14.93 -4.20 -18.55
N ALA A 362 15.09 -3.67 -17.33
CA ALA A 362 15.54 -4.48 -16.19
C ALA A 362 14.45 -5.47 -15.74
N PRO A 363 14.81 -6.63 -15.14
CA PRO A 363 13.85 -7.51 -14.50
C PRO A 363 13.04 -6.80 -13.40
N VAL A 364 11.74 -7.06 -13.32
CA VAL A 364 10.90 -6.50 -12.25
C VAL A 364 11.35 -6.99 -10.87
N ALA A 365 11.90 -8.21 -10.80
CA ALA A 365 12.49 -8.76 -9.58
C ALA A 365 13.61 -7.88 -8.98
N ASP A 366 14.36 -7.15 -9.81
CA ASP A 366 15.40 -6.23 -9.34
C ASP A 366 14.77 -5.03 -8.62
N ALA A 367 13.63 -4.53 -9.12
CA ALA A 367 12.87 -3.47 -8.45
C ALA A 367 12.29 -3.95 -7.11
N MET A 368 11.75 -5.17 -7.07
CA MET A 368 11.23 -5.77 -5.84
C MET A 368 12.34 -5.96 -4.79
N ALA A 369 13.55 -6.33 -5.22
CA ALA A 369 14.70 -6.47 -4.33
C ALA A 369 15.23 -5.11 -3.84
N ALA A 370 15.24 -4.09 -4.69
CA ALA A 370 15.70 -2.75 -4.34
C ALA A 370 14.71 -1.99 -3.45
N TYR A 371 13.41 -2.23 -3.63
CA TYR A 371 12.32 -1.55 -2.94
C TYR A 371 11.36 -2.59 -2.35
N PRO A 372 11.71 -3.27 -1.25
CA PRO A 372 10.85 -4.27 -0.62
C PRO A 372 9.57 -3.65 -0.04
N GLY A 373 8.57 -4.49 0.21
CA GLY A 373 7.31 -4.11 0.84
C GLY A 373 6.25 -3.54 -0.09
N GLY A 374 6.47 -3.51 -1.40
CA GLY A 374 5.47 -3.08 -2.38
C GLY A 374 4.32 -4.07 -2.58
N THR A 375 3.47 -3.76 -3.55
CA THR A 375 2.29 -4.55 -3.94
C THR A 375 2.42 -4.95 -5.39
N VAL A 376 2.18 -6.22 -5.69
CA VAL A 376 2.05 -6.73 -7.05
C VAL A 376 0.59 -6.56 -7.47
N VAL A 377 0.34 -5.77 -8.51
CA VAL A 377 -1.03 -5.47 -8.94
C VAL A 377 -1.28 -6.02 -10.34
N GLU A 378 -2.42 -6.67 -10.49
CA GLU A 378 -3.02 -7.01 -11.78
C GLU A 378 -4.35 -6.27 -11.91
N VAL A 379 -4.50 -5.50 -12.99
CA VAL A 379 -5.78 -4.91 -13.39
C VAL A 379 -6.33 -5.75 -14.53
N VAL A 380 -7.29 -6.62 -14.22
CA VAL A 380 -7.76 -7.67 -15.13
C VAL A 380 -8.36 -7.08 -16.41
N SER A 381 -9.15 -6.01 -16.31
CA SER A 381 -9.89 -5.45 -17.44
C SER A 381 -9.01 -4.79 -18.50
N SER A 382 -7.87 -4.20 -18.09
CA SER A 382 -6.88 -3.63 -19.01
C SER A 382 -5.70 -4.57 -19.27
N SER A 383 -5.62 -5.70 -18.55
CA SER A 383 -4.45 -6.59 -18.53
C SER A 383 -3.16 -5.82 -18.21
N ASP A 384 -3.24 -4.89 -17.26
CA ASP A 384 -2.08 -4.16 -16.76
C ASP A 384 -1.50 -4.85 -15.53
N HIS A 385 -0.18 -4.99 -15.52
CA HIS A 385 0.60 -5.64 -14.47
C HIS A 385 1.71 -4.71 -14.00
N PHE A 386 1.77 -4.41 -12.71
CA PHE A 386 2.82 -3.54 -12.16
C PHE A 386 3.15 -3.87 -10.72
N TYR A 387 4.38 -3.52 -10.32
CA TYR A 387 4.80 -3.51 -8.92
C TYR A 387 4.75 -2.08 -8.38
N ALA A 388 4.00 -1.84 -7.31
CA ALA A 388 3.80 -0.52 -6.71
C ALA A 388 4.47 -0.39 -5.34
N VAL A 389 5.17 0.71 -5.10
CA VAL A 389 5.82 1.04 -3.82
C VAL A 389 5.39 2.43 -3.40
N THR A 390 4.98 2.58 -2.14
CA THR A 390 4.36 3.81 -1.65
C THR A 390 5.15 4.42 -0.50
N THR A 391 5.26 5.75 -0.48
CA THR A 391 5.89 6.51 0.59
C THR A 391 4.88 6.94 1.65
N ARG A 392 5.38 7.33 2.83
CA ARG A 392 4.52 7.83 3.91
C ARG A 392 3.90 9.20 3.61
N ASP A 393 4.47 9.92 2.66
CA ASP A 393 3.98 11.23 2.20
C ASP A 393 3.00 11.09 1.01
N GLY A 394 2.60 9.86 0.66
CA GLY A 394 1.55 9.60 -0.33
C GLY A 394 2.02 9.55 -1.79
N GLN A 395 3.33 9.48 -2.05
CA GLN A 395 3.84 9.23 -3.40
C GLN A 395 3.84 7.74 -3.72
N VAL A 396 3.52 7.40 -4.96
CA VAL A 396 3.51 6.03 -5.46
C VAL A 396 4.47 5.90 -6.62
N PHE A 397 5.36 4.92 -6.52
CA PHE A 397 6.20 4.47 -7.63
C PHE A 397 5.60 3.21 -8.23
N ARG A 398 5.36 3.20 -9.55
CA ARG A 398 4.94 1.99 -10.26
C ARG A 398 6.02 1.54 -11.22
N PHE A 399 6.40 0.29 -11.13
CA PHE A 399 7.24 -0.40 -12.10
C PHE A 399 6.32 -1.23 -12.99
N GLN A 400 5.95 -0.67 -14.14
CA GLN A 400 5.07 -1.31 -15.12
C GLN A 400 5.81 -2.49 -15.76
N ALA A 401 5.19 -3.66 -15.77
CA ALA A 401 5.76 -4.88 -16.33
C ALA A 401 5.20 -5.17 -17.74
N ASP A 402 5.96 -5.81 -18.62
CA ASP A 402 5.50 -6.25 -19.95
C ASP A 402 4.47 -7.40 -19.90
N ARG A 403 4.36 -8.07 -18.75
CA ARG A 403 3.51 -9.23 -18.46
C ARG A 403 3.30 -9.37 -16.95
N GLU A 404 2.68 -10.45 -16.50
CA GLU A 404 2.53 -10.77 -15.07
C GLU A 404 3.84 -10.58 -14.29
N VAL A 405 3.80 -9.79 -13.22
CA VAL A 405 4.98 -9.35 -12.44
C VAL A 405 5.79 -10.52 -11.88
N LEU A 406 5.11 -11.58 -11.45
CA LEU A 406 5.74 -12.76 -10.85
C LEU A 406 6.20 -13.78 -11.89
N GLU A 407 5.93 -13.56 -13.19
CA GLU A 407 6.44 -14.42 -14.26
C GLU A 407 7.97 -14.27 -14.37
N GLU A 408 8.67 -15.40 -14.49
CA GLU A 408 10.13 -15.41 -14.67
C GLU A 408 10.51 -14.63 -15.93
N GLY A 409 11.34 -13.59 -15.76
CA GLY A 409 11.79 -12.77 -16.86
C GLY A 409 10.85 -11.62 -17.24
N ALA A 410 9.82 -11.33 -16.44
CA ALA A 410 9.07 -10.08 -16.56
C ALA A 410 10.02 -8.87 -16.46
N THR A 411 9.87 -7.93 -17.39
CA THR A 411 10.75 -6.75 -17.53
C THR A 411 9.97 -5.46 -17.37
N ILE A 412 10.67 -4.43 -16.90
CA ILE A 412 10.10 -3.11 -16.65
C ILE A 412 9.97 -2.36 -17.98
N VAL A 413 8.75 -1.99 -18.35
CA VAL A 413 8.44 -1.18 -19.55
C VAL A 413 8.13 0.27 -19.23
N GLY A 414 7.88 0.57 -17.95
CA GLY A 414 7.67 1.93 -17.48
C GLY A 414 7.97 2.11 -15.99
N ILE A 415 8.36 3.33 -15.63
CA ILE A 415 8.53 3.75 -14.24
C ILE A 415 7.73 5.02 -14.02
N THR A 416 6.66 4.93 -13.23
CA THR A 416 5.82 6.08 -12.86
C THR A 416 6.18 6.56 -11.47
N VAL A 417 6.19 7.88 -11.27
CA VAL A 417 5.99 8.51 -9.97
C VAL A 417 4.71 9.33 -10.01
N GLU A 418 3.91 9.22 -8.96
CA GLU A 418 2.62 9.89 -8.80
C GLU A 418 2.48 10.47 -7.39
N ASP A 419 1.87 11.64 -7.27
CA ASP A 419 1.32 12.13 -6.01
C ASP A 419 -0.12 11.61 -5.87
N ALA A 420 -0.30 10.53 -5.09
CA ALA A 420 -1.60 9.91 -4.94
C ALA A 420 -2.54 10.70 -4.01
N THR A 421 -2.02 11.66 -3.23
CA THR A 421 -2.85 12.53 -2.37
C THR A 421 -3.64 13.56 -3.19
N ALA A 422 -3.21 13.81 -4.43
CA ALA A 422 -3.89 14.69 -5.36
C ALA A 422 -5.01 13.98 -6.17
N ARG A 423 -5.22 12.67 -5.97
CA ARG A 423 -6.28 11.94 -6.67
C ARG A 423 -7.65 12.49 -6.29
N THR A 424 -8.56 12.52 -7.26
CA THR A 424 -9.98 12.71 -6.95
C THR A 424 -10.47 11.49 -6.17
N PRO A 425 -11.02 11.65 -4.96
CA PRO A 425 -11.62 10.54 -4.24
C PRO A 425 -12.77 9.93 -5.04
N LEU A 426 -12.79 8.60 -5.11
CA LEU A 426 -13.88 7.89 -5.78
C LEU A 426 -15.15 8.00 -4.95
N VAL A 427 -16.24 8.41 -5.60
CA VAL A 427 -17.58 8.46 -5.02
C VAL A 427 -18.39 7.28 -5.57
N PHE A 428 -18.86 6.43 -4.66
CA PHE A 428 -19.77 5.34 -4.94
C PHE A 428 -21.19 5.78 -4.57
N GLY A 429 -22.00 6.05 -5.59
CA GLY A 429 -23.40 6.52 -5.45
C GLY A 429 -23.63 7.95 -5.90
#